data_AF-A0A6L5F6Q2-F1
#
_entry.id   AF-A0A6L5F6Q2-F1
#
_cell.length_a   1.000
_cell.length_b   1.000
_cell.length_c   1.000
_cell.angle_alpha   90.00
_cell.angle_beta   90.00
_cell.angle_gamma   90.00
#
_symmetry.space_group_name_H-M   'P 1'
#
loop_
_entity.id
_entity.type
_entity.pdbx_description
1 polymer ?
#
loop_
_entity_poly.entity_id
_entity_poly.type
_entity_poly.pdbx_seq_one_letter_code
_entity_poly.pdbx_strand_id
1 'polypeptide(L)' 'MKTQIAIRLDTQVVDFIDEEVADGTARSRADLIARLVSREQRRVQALKDINKMKEAGAASYPELTAAVETASHTPLDLD' A
#
# COMPACT_ATOMS: atom_id res chain seq x y z
N MET A 1 0.14 15.29 -14.48
CA MET A 1 -1.14 16.03 -14.41
C MET A 1 -1.81 15.72 -13.09
N LYS A 2 -2.53 16.67 -12.48
CA LYS A 2 -3.36 16.43 -11.28
C LYS A 2 -4.81 16.65 -11.67
N THR A 3 -5.70 15.79 -11.17
CA THR A 3 -7.15 15.88 -11.39
C THR A 3 -7.82 16.18 -10.06
N GLN A 4 -8.77 17.12 -10.06
CA GLN A 4 -9.58 17.44 -8.89
C GLN A 4 -10.87 16.63 -8.93
N ILE A 5 -11.27 16.10 -7.77
CA ILE A 5 -12.51 15.36 -7.58
C ILE A 5 -13.22 15.89 -6.33
N ALA A 6 -14.55 15.85 -6.34
CA ALA A 6 -15.36 16.09 -5.15
C ALA A 6 -15.82 14.75 -4.58
N ILE A 7 -15.61 14.53 -3.28
CA ILE A 7 -15.96 13.29 -2.59
C ILE A 7 -16.82 13.65 -1.38
N ARG A 8 -17.82 12.81 -1.08
CA ARG A 8 -18.57 12.87 0.17
C ARG A 8 -17.93 11.92 1.16
N LEU A 9 -17.59 12.43 2.34
CA LEU A 9 -17.00 11.69 3.45
C LEU A 9 -17.80 12.00 4.71
N ASP A 10 -17.77 11.08 5.66
CA ASP A 10 -18.34 11.32 6.99
C ASP A 10 -17.60 12.47 7.68
N THR A 11 -18.33 13.26 8.47
CA THR A 11 -17.79 14.44 9.15
C THR A 11 -16.55 14.10 9.99
N GLN A 12 -16.59 12.98 10.72
CA GLN A 12 -15.45 12.51 11.53
C GLN A 12 -14.17 12.27 10.72
N VAL A 13 -14.30 11.82 9.46
CA VAL A 13 -13.16 11.60 8.57
C VAL A 13 -12.59 12.94 8.11
N VAL A 14 -13.46 13.92 7.83
CA VAL A 14 -13.04 15.28 7.46
C VAL A 14 -12.33 15.95 8.62
N ASP A 15 -12.87 15.82 9.84
CA ASP A 15 -12.29 16.39 11.06
C ASP A 15 -10.87 15.83 11.29
N PHE A 16 -10.68 14.51 11.19
CA PHE A 16 -9.36 13.89 11.28
C PHE A 16 -8.38 14.43 10.23
N ILE A 17 -8.82 14.58 8.98
CA ILE A 17 -7.98 15.13 7.91
C ILE A 17 -7.57 16.57 8.23
N ASP A 18 -8.47 17.35 8.82
CA ASP A 18 -8.22 18.73 9.19
C ASP A 18 -7.26 18.87 10.37
N GLU A 19 -7.41 18.03 11.39
CA GLU A 19 -6.48 17.95 12.53
C GLU A 19 -5.05 17.63 12.05
N GLU A 20 -4.88 16.61 11.20
CA GLU A 20 -3.56 16.23 10.66
C GLU A 20 -2.87 17.34 9.84
N VAL A 21 -3.66 18.20 9.20
CA VAL A 21 -3.14 19.37 8.47
C VAL A 21 -2.84 20.51 9.42
N ALA A 22 -3.69 20.74 10.43
CA ALA A 22 -3.50 21.78 11.44
C ALA A 22 -2.25 21.52 12.30
N ASP A 23 -2.00 20.25 12.63
CA ASP A 23 -0.82 19.80 13.38
C ASP A 23 0.46 19.80 12.53
N GLY A 24 0.35 20.05 11.22
CA GLY A 24 1.48 20.09 10.29
C GLY A 24 2.02 18.72 9.87
N THR A 25 1.41 17.63 10.32
CA THR A 25 1.75 16.24 9.94
C THR A 25 1.53 15.99 8.44
N ALA A 26 0.58 16.71 7.83
CA ALA A 26 0.35 16.74 6.40
C ALA A 26 0.41 18.17 5.83
N ARG A 27 1.00 18.31 4.63
CA ARG A 27 1.14 19.62 3.97
C ARG A 27 -0.18 20.17 3.42
N SER A 28 -1.15 19.29 3.18
CA SER A 28 -2.50 19.62 2.72
C SER A 28 -3.40 18.38 2.83
N ARG A 29 -4.73 18.57 2.78
CA ARG A 29 -5.68 17.44 2.72
C ARG A 29 -5.36 16.49 1.57
N ALA A 30 -5.03 17.03 0.39
CA ALA A 30 -4.70 16.23 -0.78
C ALA A 30 -3.40 15.43 -0.62
N ASP A 31 -2.40 15.98 0.08
CA ASP A 31 -1.14 15.30 0.39
C ASP A 31 -1.37 14.09 1.32
N LEU A 32 -2.17 14.29 2.37
CA LEU A 32 -2.56 13.22 3.29
C LEU A 32 -3.29 12.09 2.54
N ILE A 33 -4.34 12.44 1.78
CA ILE A 33 -5.11 11.45 1.01
C ILE A 33 -4.23 10.73 -0.01
N ALA A 34 -3.36 11.44 -0.72
CA ALA A 34 -2.46 10.81 -1.67
C ALA A 34 -1.54 9.79 -0.99
N ARG A 35 -0.94 10.13 0.16
CA ARG A 35 -0.11 9.21 0.94
C ARG A 35 -0.87 7.96 1.38
N LEU A 36 -2.08 8.14 1.92
CA LEU A 36 -2.92 7.03 2.39
C LEU A 36 -3.32 6.11 1.23
N VAL A 37 -3.75 6.69 0.10
CA VAL A 37 -4.12 5.93 -1.09
C VAL A 37 -2.92 5.20 -1.68
N SER A 38 -1.74 5.83 -1.76
CA SER A 38 -0.52 5.17 -2.25
C SER A 38 -0.09 4.00 -1.36
N ARG A 39 -0.26 4.11 -0.04
CA ARG A 39 -0.02 2.99 0.88
C ARG A 39 -0.96 1.82 0.59
N GLU A 40 -2.25 2.10 0.42
CA GLU A 40 -3.24 1.07 0.13
C GLU A 40 -3.02 0.43 -1.26
N GLN A 41 -2.65 1.22 -2.26
CA GLN A 41 -2.30 0.71 -3.59
C GLN A 41 -1.13 -0.28 -3.53
N ARG A 42 -0.06 0.04 -2.78
CA ARG A 42 1.07 -0.87 -2.58
C ARG A 42 0.61 -2.18 -1.92
N ARG A 43 -0.24 -2.10 -0.90
CA ARG A 43 -0.81 -3.28 -0.22
C ARG A 43 -1.62 -4.15 -1.16
N VAL A 44 -2.55 -3.55 -1.92
CA VAL A 44 -3.39 -4.26 -2.89
C VAL A 44 -2.55 -4.91 -4.00
N GLN A 45 -1.50 -4.23 -4.48
CA GLN A 45 -0.63 -4.78 -5.50
C GLN A 45 0.14 -6.00 -5.00
N ALA A 46 0.74 -5.91 -3.81
CA ALA A 46 1.42 -7.05 -3.19
C ALA A 46 0.47 -8.26 -3.02
N LEU A 47 -0.77 -8.03 -2.60
CA LEU A 47 -1.77 -9.11 -2.49
C LEU A 47 -2.12 -9.74 -3.85
N LYS A 48 -2.26 -8.93 -4.89
CA LYS A 48 -2.48 -9.44 -6.26
C LYS A 48 -1.31 -10.29 -6.73
N ASP A 49 -0.09 -9.87 -6.44
CA ASP A 49 1.11 -10.60 -6.85
C ASP A 49 1.22 -11.94 -6.10
N ILE A 50 0.94 -11.96 -4.79
CA ILE A 50 0.83 -13.20 -4.01
C ILE A 50 -0.22 -14.15 -4.60
N ASN A 51 -1.38 -13.64 -5.00
CA ASN A 51 -2.42 -14.48 -5.60
C ASN A 51 -1.96 -15.09 -6.94
N LYS A 52 -1.29 -14.30 -7.81
CA LYS A 52 -0.70 -14.83 -9.03
C LYS A 52 0.36 -15.90 -8.76
N MET A 53 1.20 -15.69 -7.74
CA MET A 53 2.19 -16.69 -7.34
C MET A 53 1.53 -17.99 -6.84
N LYS A 54 0.44 -17.88 -6.08
CA LYS A 54 -0.34 -19.05 -5.63
C LYS A 54 -0.99 -19.79 -6.79
N GLU A 55 -1.55 -19.07 -7.77
CA GLU A 55 -2.17 -19.65 -8.96
C GLU A 55 -1.13 -20.35 -9.86
N ALA A 56 0.05 -19.75 -10.01
CA ALA A 56 1.16 -20.37 -10.75
C ALA A 56 1.70 -21.63 -10.04
N GLY A 57 1.71 -21.64 -8.70
CA GLY A 57 2.19 -22.75 -7.88
C GLY A 57 3.72 -22.86 -7.85
N ALA A 58 4.28 -23.37 -6.75
CA ALA A 58 5.73 -23.55 -6.56
C ALA A 58 6.38 -24.47 -7.60
N ALA A 59 5.60 -25.36 -8.22
CA ALA A 59 6.06 -26.26 -9.27
C ALA A 59 6.34 -25.56 -10.62
N SER A 60 5.89 -24.32 -10.81
CA SER A 60 6.11 -23.59 -12.07
C SER A 60 7.55 -23.12 -12.27
N TYR A 61 8.35 -23.04 -11.19
CA TYR A 61 9.74 -22.59 -11.25
C TYR A 61 10.64 -23.41 -10.31
N PRO A 62 10.93 -24.68 -10.65
CA PRO A 62 11.74 -25.59 -9.82
C PRO A 62 13.12 -25.01 -9.48
N GLU A 63 13.71 -24.25 -10.39
CA GLU A 63 15.00 -23.57 -10.23
C GLU A 63 14.98 -22.47 -9.16
N LEU A 64 13.81 -21.92 -8.83
CA LEU A 64 13.64 -20.89 -7.81
C LEU A 64 13.40 -21.47 -6.41
N THR A 65 13.23 -22.78 -6.27
CA THR A 65 12.91 -23.43 -4.98
C THR A 65 13.93 -23.10 -3.89
N ALA A 66 15.22 -23.20 -4.18
CA ALA A 66 16.28 -22.88 -3.23
C ALA A 66 16.35 -21.38 -2.87
N ALA A 67 16.01 -20.50 -3.82
CA ALA A 67 15.98 -19.06 -3.61
C ALA A 67 14.79 -18.64 -2.72
N VAL A 68 13.63 -19.26 -2.91
CA VAL A 68 12.44 -19.04 -2.08
C VAL A 68 12.72 -19.43 -0.63
N GLU A 69 13.32 -20.60 -0.39
CA GLU A 69 13.67 -21.07 0.95
C GLU A 69 14.59 -20.09 1.68
N THR A 70 15.63 -19.60 0.99
CA THR A 70 16.57 -18.61 1.54
C THR A 70 15.87 -17.28 1.85
N ALA A 71 15.00 -16.81 0.94
CA ALA A 71 14.27 -15.55 1.10
C ALA A 71 13.27 -15.60 2.27
N SER A 72 12.59 -16.73 2.50
CA SER A 72 11.64 -16.89 3.62
C SER A 72 12.27 -16.80 5.00
N HIS A 73 13.59 -17.03 5.11
CA HIS A 73 14.34 -16.88 6.35
C HIS A 73 15.03 -15.53 6.51
N THR A 74 14.90 -14.65 5.51
CA THR A 74 15.48 -13.31 5.56
C THR A 74 14.42 -12.33 6.05
N PRO A 75 14.63 -11.65 7.21
CA PRO A 75 13.72 -10.63 7.68
C PRO A 75 13.59 -9.52 6.63
N LEU A 76 12.36 -9.19 6.23
CA LEU A 76 12.12 -8.08 5.33
C LEU A 76 12.10 -6.80 6.17
N ASP A 77 13.07 -5.93 5.95
CA ASP A 77 13.09 -4.60 6.57
C ASP A 77 11.97 -3.76 5.95
N LEU A 78 10.99 -3.40 6.77
CA LEU A 78 9.76 -2.71 6.38
C LEU A 78 9.69 -1.34 7.07
N ASP A 79 10.78 -0.58 6.97
CA ASP A 79 10.83 0.83 7.37
C ASP A 79 10.36 1.77 6.24
#